data_AF-A0A1K1MAH4-F1
#
_entry.id   AF-A0A1K1MAH4-F1
#
_cell.length_a   1.000
_cell.length_b   1.000
_cell.length_c   1.000
_cell.angle_alpha   90.00
_cell.angle_beta   90.00
_cell.angle_gamma   90.00
#
_symmetry.space_group_name_H-M   'P 1'
#
loop_
_entity.id
_entity.type
_entity.pdbx_description
1 polymer ?
#
loop_
_entity_poly.entity_id
_entity_poly.type
_entity_poly.pdbx_seq_one_letter_code
_entity_poly.pdbx_strand_id
1 'polypeptide(L)'
;MKKANGFTLVELVVVIAIIGVLAAILVPSMLNYVRKSRLKTANGNAKTAYNAVAEFITMQDAEKGQSLSDTLDDYGDNIIDCRNPPILPQNANQKAVFEMLAQNGISSGLVWVAGATINDIDSFYVQWSGSYDPETEDNPVFGQYPDPISWENYKDKKVIWRVYNDANGATAAQAVPLGGTGNNGN
;
A
#
# COMPACT_ATOMS: atom_id res chain seq x y z
N MET A 1 3.05 -54.75 36.76
CA MET A 1 4.00 -53.65 36.46
C MET A 1 3.89 -53.33 34.97
N LYS A 2 3.50 -52.10 34.61
CA LYS A 2 3.30 -51.68 33.20
C LYS A 2 4.68 -51.30 32.64
N LYS A 3 5.18 -52.01 31.61
CA LYS A 3 6.44 -51.65 30.94
C LYS A 3 6.25 -50.29 30.25
N ALA A 4 7.03 -49.29 30.67
CA ALA A 4 7.14 -48.04 29.92
C ALA A 4 8.10 -48.29 28.75
N ASN A 5 7.57 -48.33 27.54
CA ASN A 5 8.39 -48.32 26.33
C ASN A 5 8.86 -46.87 26.13
N GLY A 6 10.09 -46.57 26.56
CA GLY A 6 10.71 -45.27 26.36
C GLY A 6 11.14 -45.07 24.91
N PHE A 7 11.00 -43.85 24.41
CA PHE A 7 11.48 -43.42 23.09
C PHE A 7 13.00 -43.51 23.03
N THR A 8 13.56 -43.99 21.92
CA THR A 8 15.02 -44.07 21.75
C THR A 8 15.59 -42.73 21.30
N LEU A 9 16.85 -42.45 21.68
CA LEU A 9 17.56 -41.25 21.21
C LEU A 9 17.72 -41.25 19.68
N VAL A 10 17.85 -42.43 19.08
CA VAL A 10 17.98 -42.58 17.62
C VAL A 10 16.69 -42.16 16.91
N GLU A 11 15.53 -42.57 17.42
CA GLU A 11 14.23 -42.15 16.87
C GLU A 11 14.08 -40.62 16.93
N LEU A 12 14.52 -39.99 18.01
CA LEU A 12 14.47 -38.53 18.13
C LEU A 12 15.39 -37.83 17.12
N VAL A 13 16.61 -38.32 16.93
CA VAL A 13 17.59 -37.74 15.99
C VAL A 13 17.10 -37.84 14.53
N VAL A 14 16.48 -38.95 14.15
CA VAL A 14 15.92 -39.11 12.79
C VAL A 14 14.75 -38.15 12.57
N VAL A 15 13.89 -37.96 13.58
CA VAL A 15 12.75 -37.04 13.48
C VAL A 15 13.21 -35.59 13.28
N ILE A 16 14.17 -35.11 14.07
CA ILE A 16 14.68 -33.73 13.91
C ILE A 16 15.39 -33.54 12.56
N ALA A 17 16.04 -34.58 12.03
CA ALA A 17 16.68 -34.52 10.72
C ALA A 17 15.64 -34.34 9.60
N ILE A 18 14.54 -35.09 9.64
CA ILE A 18 13.43 -34.97 8.67
C ILE A 18 12.77 -33.58 8.78
N ILE A 19 12.48 -33.12 10.01
CA ILE A 19 11.91 -31.78 10.24
C ILE A 19 12.84 -30.69 9.72
N GLY A 20 14.16 -30.83 9.92
CA GLY A 20 15.16 -29.88 9.43
C GLY A 20 15.15 -29.73 7.90
N VAL A 21 15.10 -30.85 7.17
CA VAL A 21 15.02 -30.84 5.70
C VAL A 21 13.72 -30.20 5.22
N LEU A 22 12.58 -30.55 5.83
CA LEU A 22 11.29 -29.96 5.48
C LEU A 22 11.26 -28.45 5.75
N ALA A 23 11.76 -28.02 6.91
CA ALA A 23 11.81 -26.61 7.30
C ALA A 23 12.69 -25.79 6.34
N ALA A 24 13.83 -26.32 5.90
CA ALA A 24 14.73 -25.63 4.97
C ALA A 24 14.06 -25.26 3.64
N ILE A 25 13.14 -26.09 3.14
CA ILE A 25 12.39 -25.81 1.90
C ILE A 25 11.16 -24.93 2.20
N LEU A 26 10.47 -25.20 3.30
CA LEU A 26 9.19 -24.56 3.63
C LEU A 26 9.35 -23.10 4.03
N VAL A 27 10.31 -22.78 4.90
CA VAL A 27 10.50 -21.43 5.45
C VAL A 27 10.65 -20.35 4.37
N PRO A 28 11.58 -20.45 3.39
CA PRO A 28 11.71 -19.41 2.35
C PRO A 28 10.47 -19.30 1.46
N SER A 29 9.79 -20.41 1.18
CA SER A 29 8.55 -20.42 0.40
C SER A 29 7.42 -19.69 1.12
N MET A 30 7.23 -19.98 2.42
CA MET A 30 6.22 -19.35 3.27
C MET A 30 6.46 -17.85 3.42
N LEU A 31 7.71 -17.41 3.61
CA LEU A 31 8.05 -15.99 3.68
C LEU A 31 7.66 -15.25 2.39
N ASN A 32 7.95 -15.83 1.22
CA ASN A 32 7.54 -15.25 -0.06
C ASN A 32 6.02 -15.23 -0.24
N TYR A 33 5.32 -16.29 0.20
CA TYR A 33 3.87 -16.34 0.17
C TYR A 33 3.24 -15.22 1.01
N VAL A 34 3.73 -15.01 2.24
CA VAL A 34 3.27 -13.92 3.11
C VAL A 34 3.53 -12.55 2.47
N ARG A 35 4.72 -12.34 1.89
CA ARG A 35 5.06 -11.08 1.19
C ARG A 35 4.14 -10.83 -0.01
N LYS A 36 3.87 -11.84 -0.84
CA LYS A 36 2.91 -11.76 -1.96
C LYS A 36 1.50 -11.44 -1.47
N SER A 37 1.08 -12.07 -0.37
CA SER A 37 -0.24 -11.82 0.23
C SER A 37 -0.36 -10.37 0.70
N ARG A 38 0.64 -9.86 1.43
CA ARG A 38 0.67 -8.46 1.87
C ARG A 38 0.62 -7.50 0.68
N LEU A 39 1.38 -7.74 -0.39
CA LEU A 39 1.35 -6.93 -1.61
C LEU A 39 -0.04 -6.92 -2.26
N LYS A 40 -0.68 -8.08 -2.35
CA LYS A 40 -2.04 -8.21 -2.89
C LYS A 40 -3.03 -7.40 -2.05
N THR A 41 -2.93 -7.46 -0.72
CA THR A 41 -3.74 -6.65 0.19
C THR A 41 -3.48 -5.16 -0.03
N ALA A 42 -2.22 -4.74 -0.14
CA ALA A 42 -1.86 -3.34 -0.35
C ALA A 42 -2.42 -2.79 -1.67
N ASN A 43 -2.28 -3.52 -2.79
CA ASN A 43 -2.90 -3.16 -4.07
C ASN A 43 -4.44 -3.15 -3.98
N GLY A 44 -5.03 -4.06 -3.20
CA GLY A 44 -6.46 -4.08 -2.91
C GLY A 44 -6.91 -2.82 -2.16
N ASN A 45 -6.17 -2.41 -1.12
CA ASN A 45 -6.43 -1.19 -0.36
C ASN A 45 -6.29 0.05 -1.25
N ALA A 46 -5.26 0.11 -2.11
CA ALA A 46 -5.11 1.21 -3.07
C ALA A 46 -6.31 1.31 -4.02
N LYS A 47 -6.83 0.18 -4.51
CA LYS A 47 -8.03 0.13 -5.35
C LYS A 47 -9.29 0.59 -4.61
N THR A 48 -9.48 0.12 -3.39
CA THR A 48 -10.62 0.54 -2.56
C THR A 48 -10.53 2.04 -2.24
N ALA A 49 -9.32 2.54 -1.96
CA ALA A 49 -9.10 3.97 -1.74
C ALA A 49 -9.35 4.80 -3.01
N TYR A 50 -8.91 4.32 -4.17
CA TYR A 50 -9.23 4.94 -5.45
C TYR A 50 -10.74 5.11 -5.65
N ASN A 51 -11.53 4.07 -5.35
CA ASN A 51 -12.98 4.14 -5.50
C ASN A 51 -13.61 5.18 -4.57
N ALA A 52 -13.15 5.26 -3.31
CA ALA A 52 -13.62 6.27 -2.35
C ALA A 52 -13.29 7.71 -2.82
N VAL A 53 -12.09 7.93 -3.34
CA VAL A 53 -11.68 9.21 -3.91
C VAL A 53 -12.50 9.54 -5.17
N ALA A 54 -12.73 8.57 -6.06
CA ALA A 54 -13.55 8.75 -7.26
C ALA A 54 -15.00 9.15 -6.91
N GLU A 55 -15.57 8.53 -5.88
CA GLU A 55 -16.89 8.87 -5.36
C GLU A 55 -16.94 10.32 -4.87
N PHE A 56 -15.96 10.73 -4.06
CA PHE A 56 -15.83 12.10 -3.58
C PHE A 56 -15.71 13.13 -4.72
N ILE A 57 -14.87 12.86 -5.71
CA ILE A 57 -14.71 13.74 -6.88
C ILE A 57 -16.04 13.87 -7.63
N THR A 58 -16.75 12.76 -7.83
CA THR A 58 -18.05 12.77 -8.52
C THR A 58 -19.09 13.59 -7.74
N MET A 59 -19.08 13.52 -6.41
CA MET A 59 -19.95 14.34 -5.55
C MET A 59 -19.62 15.83 -5.66
N GLN A 60 -18.33 16.18 -5.67
CA GLN A 60 -17.87 17.57 -5.78
C GLN A 60 -18.19 18.19 -7.14
N ASP A 61 -18.06 17.43 -8.23
CA ASP A 61 -18.50 17.87 -9.56
C ASP A 61 -20.02 18.11 -9.58
N ALA A 62 -20.81 17.20 -9.01
CA ALA A 62 -22.26 17.34 -8.96
C ALA A 62 -22.74 18.54 -8.11
N GLU A 63 -22.07 18.84 -7.00
CA GLU A 63 -22.47 19.90 -6.07
C GLU A 63 -21.93 21.29 -6.46
N LYS A 64 -20.69 21.34 -6.97
CA LYS A 64 -19.95 22.60 -7.20
C LYS A 64 -19.51 22.81 -8.65
N GLY A 65 -19.66 21.81 -9.53
CA GLY A 65 -19.15 21.85 -10.90
C GLY A 65 -17.62 21.93 -10.97
N GLN A 66 -16.92 21.39 -9.96
CA GLN A 66 -15.46 21.40 -9.91
C GLN A 66 -14.88 20.33 -10.83
N SER A 67 -13.84 20.69 -11.59
CA SER A 67 -13.09 19.70 -12.35
C SER A 67 -12.32 18.75 -11.42
N LEU A 68 -11.83 17.64 -11.98
CA LEU A 68 -10.92 16.72 -11.28
C LEU A 68 -9.72 17.48 -10.72
N SER A 69 -9.08 18.30 -11.55
CA SER A 69 -7.90 19.09 -11.16
C SER A 69 -8.19 20.03 -9.99
N ASP A 70 -9.30 20.78 -10.04
CA ASP A 70 -9.68 21.71 -8.97
C ASP A 70 -9.95 20.96 -7.65
N THR A 71 -10.60 19.79 -7.74
CA THR A 71 -10.95 18.98 -6.56
C THR A 71 -9.69 18.39 -5.90
N LEU A 72 -8.68 18.01 -6.69
CA LEU A 72 -7.43 17.48 -6.19
C LEU A 72 -6.52 18.59 -5.62
N ASP A 73 -6.53 19.79 -6.19
CA ASP A 73 -5.82 20.95 -5.64
C ASP A 73 -6.41 21.37 -4.28
N ASP A 74 -7.73 21.34 -4.16
CA ASP A 74 -8.47 21.58 -2.91
C ASP A 74 -8.24 20.49 -1.83
N TYR A 75 -7.59 19.38 -2.19
CA TYR A 75 -7.41 18.22 -1.31
C TYR A 75 -6.30 18.43 -0.27
N GLY A 76 -5.30 19.29 -0.54
CA GLY A 76 -4.19 19.63 0.38
C GLY A 76 -3.27 18.44 0.70
N ASP A 77 -1.94 18.63 0.65
CA ASP A 77 -0.87 17.65 0.96
C ASP A 77 -0.95 16.24 0.32
N ASN A 78 -2.02 15.90 -0.40
CA ASN A 78 -2.23 14.65 -1.12
C ASN A 78 -2.18 13.38 -0.28
N ILE A 79 -2.17 13.49 1.06
CA ILE A 79 -1.97 12.37 2.00
C ILE A 79 -3.11 12.32 3.02
N ILE A 80 -3.74 11.16 3.17
CA ILE A 80 -4.66 10.84 4.27
C ILE A 80 -4.02 9.80 5.19
N ASP A 81 -3.88 10.15 6.47
CA ASP A 81 -3.62 9.16 7.53
C ASP A 81 -4.94 8.50 7.93
N CYS A 82 -5.16 7.26 7.53
CA CYS A 82 -6.41 6.55 7.83
C CYS A 82 -6.57 6.18 9.31
N ARG A 83 -5.57 6.46 10.16
CA ARG A 83 -5.62 6.24 11.62
C ARG A 83 -6.07 7.48 12.38
N ASN A 84 -5.79 8.67 11.84
CA ASN A 84 -5.98 9.94 12.52
C ASN A 84 -6.86 10.85 11.67
N PRO A 85 -8.06 11.23 12.13
CA PRO A 85 -8.94 12.09 11.35
C PRO A 85 -8.28 13.47 11.12
N PRO A 86 -8.40 14.05 9.92
CA PRO A 86 -7.90 15.40 9.64
C PRO A 86 -8.50 16.45 10.59
N ILE A 87 -7.68 17.43 10.99
CA ILE A 87 -8.09 18.52 11.87
C ILE A 87 -8.89 19.55 11.06
N LEU A 88 -10.10 19.87 11.51
CA LEU A 88 -10.96 20.89 10.90
C LEU A 88 -10.63 22.29 11.41
N PRO A 89 -10.85 23.36 10.61
CA PRO A 89 -11.55 23.38 9.31
C PRO A 89 -10.66 23.27 8.07
N GLN A 90 -9.33 23.29 8.22
CA GLN A 90 -8.39 23.43 7.08
C GLN A 90 -8.43 22.25 6.09
N ASN A 91 -8.95 21.08 6.49
CA ASN A 91 -8.90 19.85 5.71
C ASN A 91 -10.27 19.18 5.54
N ALA A 92 -11.32 19.97 5.27
CA ALA A 92 -12.70 19.45 5.17
C ALA A 92 -12.86 18.36 4.09
N ASN A 93 -12.21 18.51 2.93
CA ASN A 93 -12.25 17.54 1.84
C ASN A 93 -11.49 16.25 2.19
N GLN A 94 -10.32 16.36 2.82
CA GLN A 94 -9.59 15.19 3.33
C GLN A 94 -10.43 14.42 4.35
N LYS A 95 -11.19 15.13 5.19
CA LYS A 95 -12.07 14.49 6.17
C LYS A 95 -13.20 13.72 5.49
N ALA A 96 -13.82 14.27 4.46
CA ALA A 96 -14.86 13.57 3.71
C ALA A 96 -14.33 12.27 3.10
N VAL A 97 -13.15 12.31 2.47
CA VAL A 97 -12.54 11.08 1.94
C VAL A 97 -12.06 10.15 3.05
N PHE A 98 -11.52 10.64 4.16
CA PHE A 98 -11.20 9.83 5.32
C PHE A 98 -12.42 9.03 5.82
N GLU A 99 -13.59 9.68 5.89
CA GLU A 99 -14.84 9.02 6.29
C GLU A 99 -15.27 7.97 5.26
N MET A 100 -15.17 8.25 3.96
CA MET A 100 -15.46 7.27 2.91
C MET A 100 -14.48 6.09 2.95
N LEU A 101 -13.18 6.33 3.17
CA LEU A 101 -12.16 5.28 3.31
C LEU A 101 -12.49 4.37 4.49
N ALA A 102 -12.85 4.95 5.65
CA ALA A 102 -13.25 4.20 6.82
C ALA A 102 -14.52 3.35 6.57
N GLN A 103 -15.52 3.92 5.88
CA GLN A 103 -16.74 3.20 5.47
C GLN A 103 -16.45 2.02 4.52
N ASN A 104 -15.44 2.18 3.66
CA ASN A 104 -14.96 1.15 2.75
C ASN A 104 -13.96 0.17 3.40
N GLY A 105 -13.79 0.23 4.73
CA GLY A 105 -12.97 -0.70 5.51
C GLY A 105 -11.47 -0.39 5.56
N ILE A 106 -11.05 0.79 5.10
CA ILE A 106 -9.67 1.27 5.22
C ILE A 106 -9.57 2.18 6.43
N SER A 107 -9.09 1.63 7.55
CA SER A 107 -8.89 2.33 8.83
C SER A 107 -7.44 2.39 9.29
N SER A 108 -6.49 2.04 8.41
CA SER A 108 -5.06 2.08 8.71
C SER A 108 -4.21 2.31 7.47
N GLY A 109 -2.97 2.73 7.69
CA GLY A 109 -2.04 3.10 6.62
C GLY A 109 -2.18 4.55 6.19
N LEU A 110 -1.35 4.94 5.22
CA LEU A 110 -1.42 6.24 4.58
C LEU A 110 -1.88 6.05 3.13
N VAL A 111 -2.86 6.86 2.72
CA VAL A 111 -3.35 6.93 1.34
C VAL A 111 -2.82 8.20 0.71
N TRP A 112 -2.16 8.05 -0.43
CA TRP A 112 -1.68 9.15 -1.26
C TRP A 112 -2.52 9.24 -2.53
N VAL A 113 -2.93 10.44 -2.90
CA VAL A 113 -3.76 10.72 -4.07
C VAL A 113 -3.07 11.78 -4.91
N ALA A 114 -2.90 11.55 -6.20
CA ALA A 114 -2.32 12.57 -7.07
C ALA A 114 -2.96 12.56 -8.46
N GLY A 115 -3.10 13.75 -9.03
CA GLY A 115 -3.53 13.96 -10.40
C GLY A 115 -2.51 13.37 -11.39
N ALA A 116 -3.01 12.92 -12.54
CA ALA A 116 -2.24 12.21 -13.53
C ALA A 116 -2.89 12.30 -14.90
N THR A 117 -2.10 12.40 -15.95
CA THR A 117 -2.60 12.11 -17.30
C THR A 117 -2.42 10.62 -17.61
N ILE A 118 -3.52 9.89 -17.77
CA ILE A 118 -3.52 8.46 -18.10
C ILE A 118 -4.17 8.28 -19.46
N ASN A 119 -3.41 7.82 -20.45
CA ASN A 119 -3.86 7.69 -21.85
C ASN A 119 -4.44 9.00 -22.41
N ASP A 120 -3.75 10.13 -22.19
CA ASP A 120 -4.16 11.48 -22.64
C ASP A 120 -5.47 12.01 -22.02
N ILE A 121 -5.94 11.38 -20.94
CA ILE A 121 -7.12 11.78 -20.19
C ILE A 121 -6.70 12.30 -18.82
N ASP A 122 -7.27 13.42 -18.39
CA ASP A 122 -7.10 13.91 -17.02
C ASP A 122 -7.68 12.89 -16.04
N SER A 123 -6.85 12.45 -15.12
CA SER A 123 -7.06 11.27 -14.29
C SER A 123 -6.31 11.43 -12.98
N PHE A 124 -6.35 10.40 -12.15
CA PHE A 124 -5.61 10.38 -10.90
C PHE A 124 -5.17 8.95 -10.60
N TYR A 125 -4.27 8.82 -9.64
CA TYR A 125 -3.86 7.53 -9.11
C TYR A 125 -3.82 7.59 -7.59
N VAL A 126 -3.90 6.40 -7.00
CA VAL A 126 -3.85 6.25 -5.56
C VAL A 126 -2.77 5.26 -5.18
N GLN A 127 -2.02 5.62 -4.15
CA GLN A 127 -1.06 4.74 -3.50
C GLN A 127 -1.50 4.52 -2.06
N TRP A 128 -1.34 3.28 -1.60
CA TRP A 128 -1.57 2.93 -0.20
C TRP A 128 -0.27 2.42 0.40
N SER A 129 0.01 2.81 1.63
CA SER A 129 1.12 2.32 2.43
C SER A 129 0.64 1.78 3.76
N GLY A 130 1.19 0.64 4.17
CA GLY A 130 1.03 0.17 5.55
C GLY A 130 1.61 1.16 6.55
N SER A 131 1.22 1.04 7.82
CA SER A 131 1.86 1.80 8.90
C SER A 131 3.35 1.45 8.94
N TYR A 132 4.20 2.46 8.93
CA TYR A 132 5.62 2.29 9.22
C TYR A 132 5.77 1.74 10.65
N ASP A 133 6.55 0.66 10.79
CA ASP A 133 6.94 0.10 12.08
C ASP A 133 8.42 0.43 12.32
N PRO A 134 8.72 1.39 13.22
CA PRO A 134 10.09 1.82 13.49
C PRO A 134 10.94 0.75 14.19
N GLU A 135 10.35 -0.28 14.80
CA GLU A 135 11.09 -1.29 15.56
C GLU A 135 11.62 -2.42 14.67
N THR A 136 10.96 -2.68 13.54
CA THR A 136 11.31 -3.80 12.64
C THR A 136 12.14 -3.38 11.43
N GLU A 137 12.31 -2.07 11.18
CA GLU A 137 12.87 -1.49 9.95
C GLU A 137 12.27 -2.08 8.66
N ASP A 138 11.10 -2.72 8.77
CA ASP A 138 10.45 -3.36 7.64
C ASP A 138 9.78 -2.26 6.84
N ASN A 139 10.32 -1.96 5.65
CA ASN A 139 9.70 -0.99 4.75
C ASN A 139 8.21 -1.34 4.61
N PRO A 140 7.28 -0.39 4.83
CA PRO A 140 5.87 -0.69 4.80
C PRO A 140 5.51 -1.31 3.45
N VAL A 141 4.52 -2.19 3.43
CA VAL A 141 4.06 -2.74 2.15
C VAL A 141 3.26 -1.67 1.44
N PHE A 142 3.47 -1.57 0.13
CA PHE A 142 2.85 -0.55 -0.69
C PHE A 142 2.00 -1.17 -1.78
N GLY A 143 0.95 -0.46 -2.16
CA GLY A 143 0.08 -0.78 -3.27
C GLY A 143 -0.22 0.46 -4.09
N GLN A 144 -0.61 0.24 -5.34
CA GLN A 144 -0.98 1.30 -6.28
C GLN A 144 -2.20 0.88 -7.08
N TYR A 145 -2.99 1.85 -7.53
CA TYR A 145 -4.07 1.69 -8.49
C TYR A 145 -4.19 2.97 -9.34
N PRO A 146 -4.52 2.90 -10.65
CA PRO A 146 -4.97 1.75 -11.44
C PRO A 146 -3.90 0.73 -11.87
N ASP A 147 -2.60 1.08 -11.89
CA ASP A 147 -1.53 0.14 -12.21
C ASP A 147 -0.96 -0.53 -10.93
N PRO A 148 -1.42 -1.73 -10.55
CA PRO A 148 -0.95 -2.40 -9.34
C PRO A 148 0.51 -2.84 -9.42
N ILE A 149 1.19 -2.79 -8.28
CA ILE A 149 2.59 -3.21 -8.16
C ILE A 149 2.66 -4.73 -8.36
N SER A 150 3.46 -5.17 -9.34
CA SER A 150 3.69 -6.59 -9.61
C SER A 150 4.65 -7.21 -8.59
N TRP A 151 4.55 -8.52 -8.39
CA TRP A 151 5.48 -9.25 -7.53
C TRP A 151 6.93 -9.12 -8.01
N GLU A 152 7.16 -9.11 -9.32
CA GLU A 152 8.50 -9.02 -9.91
C GLU A 152 9.19 -7.70 -9.54
N ASN A 153 8.43 -6.59 -9.53
CA ASN A 153 8.96 -5.29 -9.10
C ASN A 153 9.13 -5.23 -7.57
N TYR A 154 8.21 -5.87 -6.82
CA TYR A 154 8.22 -5.84 -5.36
C TYR A 154 9.33 -6.70 -4.72
N LYS A 155 9.59 -7.90 -5.25
CA LYS A 155 10.44 -8.92 -4.60
C LYS A 155 11.89 -8.46 -4.45
N ASP A 156 12.39 -7.73 -5.44
CA ASP A 156 13.79 -7.26 -5.53
C ASP A 156 14.00 -5.92 -4.81
N LYS A 157 12.98 -5.41 -4.08
CA LYS A 157 12.93 -4.05 -3.53
C LYS A 157 13.19 -2.95 -4.59
N LYS A 158 13.15 -3.31 -5.87
CA LYS A 158 13.09 -2.40 -7.02
C LYS A 158 11.66 -1.93 -7.20
N VAL A 159 11.07 -1.36 -6.15
CA VAL A 159 9.75 -0.75 -6.30
C VAL A 159 9.95 0.50 -7.13
N ILE A 160 9.68 0.36 -8.41
CA ILE A 160 9.54 1.46 -9.34
C ILE A 160 8.09 1.89 -9.20
N TRP A 161 7.83 2.92 -8.40
CA TRP A 161 6.53 3.58 -8.44
C TRP A 161 6.30 4.12 -9.83
N ARG A 162 5.11 3.91 -10.37
CA ARG A 162 4.72 4.60 -11.58
C ARG A 162 4.07 5.90 -11.15
N VAL A 163 4.87 6.96 -11.10
CA VAL A 163 4.35 8.33 -11.10
C VAL A 163 3.94 8.61 -12.54
N TYR A 164 2.65 8.82 -12.76
CA TYR A 164 2.15 9.28 -14.05
C TYR A 164 2.58 10.74 -14.24
N ASN A 165 2.62 11.23 -15.48
CA ASN A 165 2.86 12.65 -15.71
C ASN A 165 1.79 13.44 -14.94
N ASP A 166 2.23 14.41 -14.14
CA ASP A 166 1.27 15.31 -13.48
C ASP A 166 0.55 16.14 -14.54
N ALA A 167 -0.64 16.64 -14.20
CA ALA A 167 -1.42 17.49 -15.11
C ALA A 167 -0.70 18.82 -15.45
N ASN A 168 0.39 19.15 -14.75
CA ASN A 168 1.16 20.39 -14.86
C ASN A 168 2.38 20.30 -15.79
N GLY A 169 2.59 19.16 -16.45
CA GLY A 169 3.67 18.99 -17.43
C GLY A 169 5.06 18.79 -16.82
N ALA A 170 5.17 18.44 -15.53
CA ALA A 170 6.42 17.92 -14.99
C ALA A 170 6.65 16.52 -15.58
N THR A 171 7.64 16.42 -16.46
CA THR A 171 8.04 15.17 -17.10
C THR A 171 8.65 14.20 -16.10
N ALA A 172 8.02 13.02 -16.04
CA ALA A 172 8.62 11.70 -16.06
C ALA A 172 9.67 11.30 -15.00
N ALA A 173 9.24 10.34 -14.18
CA ALA A 173 9.97 9.13 -13.81
C ALA A 173 11.32 9.31 -13.10
N GLN A 174 11.25 9.36 -11.77
CA GLN A 174 12.29 8.71 -10.97
C GLN A 174 11.64 7.60 -10.14
N ALA A 175 12.11 6.38 -10.38
CA ALA A 175 11.89 5.25 -9.49
C ALA A 175 12.44 5.62 -8.11
N VAL A 176 11.59 6.10 -7.19
CA VAL A 176 12.03 6.36 -5.81
C VAL A 176 12.12 5.02 -5.08
N PRO A 177 13.29 4.57 -4.61
CA PRO A 177 13.37 3.32 -3.85
C PRO A 177 12.50 3.39 -2.58
N LEU A 178 11.98 2.26 -2.12
CA LEU A 178 11.31 2.20 -0.81
C LEU A 178 12.29 2.66 0.28
N GLY A 179 12.03 3.83 0.87
CA GLY A 179 12.88 4.46 1.90
C GLY A 179 13.61 5.74 1.47
N GLY A 180 13.41 6.21 0.23
CA GLY A 180 13.84 7.56 -0.14
C GLY A 180 12.89 8.59 0.46
N THR A 181 13.36 9.42 1.39
CA THR A 181 12.67 10.67 1.73
C THR A 181 12.52 11.47 0.44
N GLY A 182 11.28 11.66 -0.01
CA GLY A 182 10.97 12.59 -1.08
C GLY A 182 11.43 13.97 -0.64
N ASN A 183 12.62 14.36 -1.08
CA ASN A 183 13.07 15.73 -0.95
C ASN A 183 12.27 16.50 -2.00
N ASN A 184 11.19 17.15 -1.57
CA ASN A 184 10.53 18.21 -2.33
C ASN A 184 11.49 19.39 -2.38
N GLY A 185 12.53 19.24 -3.20
CA GLY A 185 13.54 20.23 -3.45
C GLY A 185 13.14 21.05 -4.66
N ASN A 186 12.51 22.20 -4.35
CA ASN A 186 12.41 23.42 -5.14
C ASN A 186 11.40 23.46 -6.29
#